data_AF-A0A497PC31-F1
#
_entry.id   AF-A0A497PC31-F1
#
_cell.length_a   1.000
_cell.length_b   1.000
_cell.length_c   1.000
_cell.angle_alpha   90.00
_cell.angle_beta   90.00
_cell.angle_gamma   90.00
#
_symmetry.space_group_name_H-M   'P 1'
#
loop_
_entity.id
_entity.type
_entity.pdbx_description
1 polymer ?
#
loop_
_entity_poly.entity_id
_entity_poly.type
_entity_poly.pdbx_seq_one_letter_code
_entity_poly.pdbx_strand_id
1 'polypeptide(L)'
;MKMNEITKSITNTIMENMEKTLVYLYCRWQDEKEYEDWQDYVDIMKKDLKEKAGVSNVFFVKASKRPFGLTFDFEGWQITLSVNSTSIRWKAKKI
;
A
#
# COMPACT_ATOMS: atom_id res chain seq x y z
N MET A 1 4.82 -12.00 19.43
CA MET A 1 3.95 -10.88 19.89
C MET A 1 2.92 -10.63 18.79
N LYS A 2 1.63 -10.75 19.10
CA LYS A 2 0.53 -10.53 18.15
C LYS A 2 0.21 -9.03 18.09
N MET A 3 -0.29 -8.53 16.96
CA MET A 3 -0.91 -7.19 16.92
C MET A 3 -2.06 -7.16 17.93
N ASN A 4 -2.15 -6.08 18.70
CA ASN A 4 -3.32 -5.87 19.55
C ASN A 4 -4.53 -5.47 18.69
N GLU A 5 -5.72 -5.45 19.29
CA GLU A 5 -6.98 -5.21 18.57
C GLU A 5 -7.06 -3.81 17.95
N ILE A 6 -6.53 -2.79 18.62
CA ILE A 6 -6.51 -1.40 18.11
C ILE A 6 -5.61 -1.31 16.88
N THR A 7 -4.37 -1.80 16.99
CA THR A 7 -3.40 -1.83 15.87
C THR A 7 -3.97 -2.60 14.69
N LYS A 8 -4.68 -3.70 14.94
CA LYS A 8 -5.34 -4.49 13.89
C LYS A 8 -6.46 -3.71 13.21
N SER A 9 -7.31 -3.03 13.99
CA SER A 9 -8.40 -2.20 13.45
C SER A 9 -7.86 -1.08 12.56
N ILE A 10 -6.87 -0.32 13.06
CA ILE A 10 -6.23 0.76 12.27
C ILE A 10 -5.59 0.20 11.00
N THR A 11 -4.90 -0.94 11.11
CA THR A 11 -4.30 -1.58 9.93
C THR A 11 -5.36 -1.96 8.90
N ASN A 12 -6.52 -2.49 9.31
CA ASN A 12 -7.62 -2.79 8.39
C ASN A 12 -8.14 -1.52 7.72
N THR A 13 -8.27 -0.40 8.44
CA THR A 13 -8.69 0.88 7.84
C THR A 13 -7.68 1.39 6.82
N ILE A 14 -6.37 1.36 7.13
CA ILE A 14 -5.30 1.72 6.18
C ILE A 14 -5.40 0.82 4.94
N MET A 15 -5.56 -0.48 5.16
CA MET A 15 -5.69 -1.49 4.12
C MET A 15 -6.85 -1.20 3.15
N GLU A 16 -8.05 -1.01 3.67
CA GLU A 16 -9.26 -0.73 2.88
C GLU A 16 -9.14 0.56 2.07
N ASN A 17 -8.52 1.60 2.66
CA ASN A 17 -8.30 2.88 1.99
C ASN A 17 -7.27 2.77 0.86
N MET A 18 -6.18 2.04 1.10
CA MET A 18 -5.11 1.88 0.12
C MET A 18 -5.45 0.89 -0.98
N GLU A 19 -6.31 -0.10 -0.71
CA GLU A 19 -6.77 -1.07 -1.72
C GLU A 19 -7.39 -0.38 -2.94
N LYS A 20 -8.31 0.56 -2.72
CA LYS A 20 -8.99 1.29 -3.80
C LYS A 20 -7.99 2.07 -4.66
N THR A 21 -7.05 2.76 -4.02
CA THR A 21 -5.96 3.48 -4.71
C THR A 21 -5.12 2.52 -5.54
N LEU A 22 -4.69 1.41 -4.95
CA LEU A 22 -3.81 0.46 -5.62
C LEU A 22 -4.49 -0.24 -6.80
N VAL A 23 -5.79 -0.56 -6.71
CA VAL A 23 -6.55 -1.12 -7.82
C VAL A 23 -6.65 -0.11 -8.97
N TYR A 24 -7.01 1.14 -8.67
CA TYR A 24 -7.08 2.19 -9.69
C TYR A 24 -5.74 2.39 -10.39
N LEU A 25 -4.67 2.54 -9.61
CA LEU A 25 -3.31 2.72 -10.13
C LEU A 25 -2.82 1.48 -10.89
N TYR A 26 -3.19 0.28 -10.46
CA TYR A 26 -2.84 -0.95 -11.17
C TYR A 26 -3.48 -0.99 -12.55
N CYS A 27 -4.77 -0.69 -12.67
CA CYS A 27 -5.47 -0.65 -13.94
C CYS A 27 -4.83 0.38 -14.89
N ARG A 28 -4.64 1.62 -14.41
CA ARG A 28 -3.97 2.68 -15.20
C ARG A 28 -2.57 2.25 -15.64
N TRP A 29 -1.80 1.64 -14.75
CA TRP A 29 -0.47 1.14 -15.09
C TRP A 29 -0.52 0.01 -16.12
N GLN A 30 -1.56 -0.83 -16.15
CA GLN A 30 -1.66 -1.84 -17.21
C GLN A 30 -1.82 -1.20 -18.58
N ASP A 31 -2.61 -0.12 -18.66
CA ASP A 31 -2.95 0.58 -19.89
C ASP A 31 -1.83 1.53 -20.35
N GLU A 32 -1.21 2.27 -19.43
CA GLU A 32 -0.39 3.45 -19.73
C GLU A 32 1.12 3.29 -19.41
N LYS A 33 1.58 2.12 -18.95
CA LYS A 33 3.00 1.90 -18.53
C LYS A 33 4.07 2.15 -19.60
N GLU A 34 3.68 2.23 -20.87
CA GLU A 34 4.59 2.55 -21.98
C GLU A 34 4.76 4.06 -22.18
N TYR A 35 3.86 4.87 -21.60
CA TYR A 35 3.76 6.31 -21.80
C TYR A 35 3.94 7.13 -20.51
N GLU A 36 3.65 6.54 -19.35
CA GLU A 36 3.72 7.22 -18.05
C GLU A 36 4.94 6.81 -17.22
N ASP A 37 5.47 7.77 -16.44
CA ASP A 37 6.55 7.50 -15.51
C ASP A 37 6.02 6.76 -14.28
N TRP A 38 6.71 5.69 -13.90
CA TRP A 38 6.44 4.97 -12.66
C TRP A 38 6.56 5.86 -11.42
N GLN A 39 7.44 6.86 -11.44
CA GLN A 39 7.66 7.70 -10.28
C GLN A 39 6.39 8.45 -9.86
N ASP A 40 5.53 8.83 -10.82
CA ASP A 40 4.25 9.46 -10.56
C ASP A 40 3.32 8.56 -9.74
N TYR A 41 3.30 7.26 -10.04
CA TYR A 41 2.54 6.26 -9.29
C TYR A 41 3.07 6.11 -7.87
N VAL A 42 4.39 6.12 -7.71
CA VAL A 42 5.03 6.04 -6.39
C VAL A 42 4.66 7.26 -5.54
N ASP A 43 4.64 8.44 -6.13
CA ASP A 43 4.35 9.68 -5.42
C ASP A 43 2.86 9.77 -5.04
N ILE A 44 1.95 9.30 -5.90
CA ILE A 44 0.54 9.11 -5.54
C ILE A 44 0.40 8.11 -4.38
N MET A 45 1.06 6.96 -4.45
CA MET A 45 1.00 5.96 -3.36
C MET A 45 1.50 6.51 -2.03
N LYS A 46 2.60 7.28 -2.03
CA LYS A 46 3.14 7.94 -0.82
C LYS A 46 2.16 8.99 -0.27
N LYS A 47 1.62 9.83 -1.16
CA LYS A 47 0.66 10.87 -0.80
C LYS A 47 -0.60 10.25 -0.18
N ASP A 48 -1.19 9.28 -0.86
CA ASP A 48 -2.39 8.59 -0.39
C ASP A 48 -2.14 7.84 0.91
N LEU A 49 -0.99 7.19 1.07
CA LEU A 49 -0.65 6.54 2.34
C LEU A 49 -0.62 7.55 3.49
N LYS A 50 -0.04 8.73 3.27
CA LYS A 50 0.04 9.78 4.30
C LYS A 50 -1.34 10.40 4.61
N GLU A 51 -2.14 10.66 3.59
CA GLU A 51 -3.44 11.32 3.73
C GLU A 51 -4.52 10.36 4.25
N LYS A 52 -4.50 9.10 3.82
CA LYS A 52 -5.56 8.12 4.09
C LYS A 52 -5.24 7.17 5.24
N ALA A 53 -4.00 7.12 5.73
CA ALA A 53 -3.69 6.30 6.90
C ALA A 53 -4.32 6.86 8.19
N GLY A 54 -4.53 8.18 8.26
CA GLY A 54 -5.15 8.82 9.43
C GLY A 54 -4.31 8.75 10.71
N VAL A 55 -3.05 8.32 10.62
CA VAL A 55 -2.12 8.15 11.74
C VAL A 55 -0.72 8.65 11.35
N SER A 56 0.03 9.14 12.33
CA SER A 56 1.34 9.78 12.10
C SER A 56 2.53 8.82 12.03
N ASN A 57 2.36 7.57 12.44
CA ASN A 57 3.41 6.56 12.58
C ASN A 57 3.37 5.49 11.46
N VAL A 58 2.92 5.89 10.27
CA VAL A 58 2.99 5.08 9.05
C VAL A 58 4.09 5.63 8.14
N PHE A 59 5.01 4.76 7.76
CA PHE A 59 6.18 5.14 6.98
C PHE A 59 6.23 4.36 5.68
N PHE A 60 6.25 5.06 4.55
CA PHE A 60 6.47 4.43 3.25
C PHE A 60 7.87 3.81 3.18
N VAL A 61 7.96 2.55 2.75
CA VAL A 61 9.24 1.85 2.57
C VAL A 61 9.60 1.78 1.09
N LYS A 62 8.72 1.19 0.26
CA LYS A 62 8.94 1.04 -1.17
C LYS A 62 7.65 0.80 -1.93
N ALA A 63 7.70 1.03 -3.23
CA ALA A 63 6.68 0.59 -4.18
C ALA A 63 7.32 -0.39 -5.17
N SER A 64 6.51 -1.26 -5.77
CA SER A 64 6.97 -2.22 -6.77
C SER A 64 6.00 -2.27 -7.95
N LYS A 65 6.56 -2.46 -9.16
CA LYS A 65 5.80 -2.74 -10.39
C LYS A 65 5.34 -4.20 -10.45
N ARG A 66 6.13 -5.13 -9.89
CA ARG A 66 5.94 -6.58 -9.97
C ARG A 66 6.42 -7.26 -8.68
N PRO A 67 5.51 -7.73 -7.81
CA PRO A 67 4.06 -7.50 -7.87
C PRO A 67 3.73 -6.00 -7.72
N PHE A 68 2.65 -5.53 -8.36
CA PHE A 68 2.24 -4.13 -8.29
C PHE A 68 1.76 -3.80 -6.88
N GLY A 69 2.32 -2.79 -6.22
CA GLY A 69 1.86 -2.39 -4.89
C GLY A 69 2.90 -1.63 -4.08
N LEU A 70 2.70 -1.58 -2.77
CA LEU A 70 3.54 -0.81 -1.85
C LEU A 70 3.80 -1.55 -0.53
N THR A 71 4.92 -1.21 0.10
CA THR A 71 5.32 -1.65 1.43
C THR A 71 5.43 -0.42 2.33
N PHE A 72 4.92 -0.53 3.54
CA PHE A 72 5.02 0.50 4.57
C PHE A 72 5.24 -0.12 5.95
N ASP A 73 5.80 0.66 6.86
CA ASP A 73 5.97 0.27 8.25
C ASP A 73 4.93 0.98 9.13
N PHE A 74 4.38 0.25 10.11
CA PHE A 74 3.43 0.75 11.10
C PHE A 74 3.58 -0.05 12.39
N GLU A 75 3.79 0.61 13.53
CA GLU A 75 3.83 -0.02 14.86
C GLU A 75 4.78 -1.24 14.97
N GLY A 76 5.95 -1.17 14.33
CA GLY A 76 6.92 -2.28 14.31
C GLY A 76 6.53 -3.45 13.41
N TRP A 77 5.60 -3.22 12.47
CA TRP A 77 5.23 -4.16 11.42
C TRP A 77 5.51 -3.57 10.05
N GLN A 78 6.19 -4.34 9.22
CA GLN A 78 6.30 -4.06 7.80
C GLN A 78 5.16 -4.76 7.06
N ILE A 79 4.32 -3.96 6.42
CA ILE A 79 3.10 -4.40 5.75
C ILE A 79 3.27 -4.16 4.25
N THR A 80 3.02 -5.19 3.44
CA THR A 80 3.07 -5.12 1.98
C THR A 80 1.68 -5.38 1.42
N LEU A 81 1.18 -4.43 0.63
CA LEU A 81 -0.01 -4.61 -0.20
C LEU A 81 0.41 -4.83 -1.64
N SER A 82 -0.28 -5.73 -2.31
CA SER A 82 -0.07 -6.01 -3.73
C SER A 82 -1.38 -6.30 -4.42
N VAL A 83 -1.47 -5.85 -5.67
CA VAL A 83 -2.62 -6.06 -6.55
C VAL A 83 -2.13 -6.78 -7.81
N ASN A 84 -2.96 -7.69 -8.30
CA ASN A 84 -2.86 -8.27 -9.63
C ASN A 84 -4.28 -8.40 -10.21
N SER A 85 -4.39 -8.94 -11.43
CA SER A 85 -5.66 -9.07 -12.15
C SER A 85 -6.71 -9.94 -11.46
N THR A 86 -6.33 -10.79 -10.49
CA THR A 86 -7.23 -11.76 -9.86
C THR A 86 -7.40 -11.58 -8.35
N SER A 87 -6.53 -10.80 -7.70
CA SER A 87 -6.50 -10.70 -6.25
C SER A 87 -5.79 -9.43 -5.77
N ILE A 88 -6.30 -8.89 -4.65
CA ILE A 88 -5.51 -8.07 -3.73
C ILE A 88 -4.94 -9.00 -2.65
N ARG A 89 -3.67 -8.80 -2.31
CA ARG A 89 -2.99 -9.57 -1.27
C ARG A 89 -2.25 -8.62 -0.35
N TRP A 90 -2.30 -8.90 0.93
CA TRP A 90 -1.47 -8.25 1.92
C TRP A 90 -0.63 -9.25 2.71
N LYS A 91 0.50 -8.78 3.22
CA LYS A 91 1.41 -9.54 4.10
C LYS A 91 1.91 -8.62 5.18
N ALA A 92 1.93 -9.07 6.43
CA ALA A 92 2.56 -8.36 7.54
C ALA A 92 3.73 -9.18 8.08
N LYS A 93 4.87 -8.52 8.30
CA LYS A 93 6.08 -9.08 8.89
C LYS A 93 6.50 -8.21 10.07
N LYS A 94 6.80 -8.81 11.21
CA LYS A 94 7.33 -8.08 12.35
C LYS A 94 8.79 -7.67 12.08
N ILE A 95 9.14 -6.43 12.43
CA ILE A 95 10.50 -5.88 12.37
C ILE A 95 11.07 -5.63 13.78
#